data_AF-A0A511MGB7-F1
#
_entry.id   AF-A0A511MGB7-F1
#
_cell.length_a   1.000
_cell.length_b   1.000
_cell.length_c   1.000
_cell.angle_alpha   90.00
_cell.angle_beta   90.00
_cell.angle_gamma   90.00
#
_symmetry.space_group_name_H-M   'P 1'
#
loop_
_entity.id
_entity.type
_entity.pdbx_description
1 polymer ?
#
loop_
_entity_poly.entity_id
_entity_poly.type
_entity_poly.pdbx_seq_one_letter_code
_entity_poly.pdbx_strand_id
1 'polypeptide(L)'
;MTLTGGERGSILNPAMDTPGVLDRIDEIRREEMAAAARALGVRQHWLGFVDSGLPEGDPLPPLPEGSFATVPLEESTEALVRVVREFKPHVMTTYDELGGYPHPDHIRCHEVSVAAFDAAGDPERFPDAGEPWTPLKLYYDHGFTARRMEVFAEEYERMGEPFPLQEWLDRMRKYVPERGDVFSRVTTQIDCAKYFPQRDDALRAHATQIDPNGAFFAIPLELQQRLWPTEEFELAKTRVKTALPETDLFAGIEDEQR
;
A
#
# COMPACT_ATOMS: atom_id res chain seq x y z
N MET A 1 -8.43 -5.18 0.20
CA MET A 1 -9.38 -4.14 0.66
C MET A 1 -8.97 -2.82 0.06
N THR A 2 -9.91 -1.99 -0.37
CA THR A 2 -9.66 -0.61 -0.83
C THR A 2 -10.67 0.30 -0.14
N LEU A 3 -10.20 1.33 0.55
CA LEU A 3 -11.06 2.08 1.47
C LEU A 3 -11.87 3.17 0.75
N THR A 4 -11.28 3.82 -0.25
CA THR A 4 -11.89 4.91 -1.03
C THR A 4 -11.86 4.64 -2.53
N GLY A 5 -12.66 5.36 -3.33
CA GLY A 5 -12.70 5.23 -4.79
C GLY A 5 -11.56 5.94 -5.52
N GLY A 6 -10.83 6.83 -4.84
CA GLY A 6 -9.80 7.66 -5.45
C GLY A 6 -10.35 8.81 -6.29
N GLU A 7 -11.63 9.15 -6.15
CA GLU A 7 -12.35 10.12 -6.98
C GLU A 7 -11.78 11.55 -6.95
N ARG A 8 -10.94 11.88 -5.96
CA ARG A 8 -10.30 13.20 -5.85
C ARG A 8 -8.86 13.22 -6.35
N GLY A 9 -8.34 12.09 -6.82
CA GLY A 9 -7.00 12.03 -7.39
C GLY A 9 -6.94 12.65 -8.79
N SER A 10 -5.83 13.32 -9.08
CA SER A 10 -5.51 13.83 -10.42
C SER A 10 -5.30 12.69 -11.43
N ILE A 11 -5.41 13.01 -12.73
CA ILE A 11 -4.94 12.15 -13.81
C ILE A 11 -3.42 12.37 -13.91
N LEU A 12 -2.63 11.34 -13.62
CA LEU A 12 -1.17 11.42 -13.59
C LEU A 12 -0.51 10.92 -14.89
N ASN A 13 -1.23 10.13 -15.67
CA ASN A 13 -0.81 9.76 -17.02
C ASN A 13 -1.30 10.80 -18.04
N PRO A 14 -0.41 11.59 -18.68
CA PRO A 14 -0.82 12.60 -19.65
C PRO A 14 -1.59 12.05 -20.84
N ALA A 15 -1.38 10.78 -21.20
CA ALA A 15 -2.13 10.14 -22.29
C ALA A 15 -3.62 9.94 -21.97
N MET A 16 -3.99 9.98 -20.69
CA MET A 16 -5.37 9.87 -20.22
C MET A 16 -6.03 11.22 -19.95
N ASP A 17 -5.30 12.33 -20.04
CA ASP A 17 -5.84 13.69 -19.93
C ASP A 17 -6.57 14.08 -21.23
N THR A 18 -7.73 13.46 -21.44
CA THR A 18 -8.56 13.61 -22.64
C THR A 18 -10.01 13.94 -22.27
N PRO A 19 -10.75 14.65 -23.15
CA PRO A 19 -12.12 15.07 -22.84
C PRO A 19 -13.03 13.91 -22.42
N GLY A 20 -13.73 14.07 -21.30
CA GLY A 20 -14.68 13.10 -20.75
C GLY A 20 -14.09 12.04 -19.82
N VAL A 21 -12.76 11.95 -19.66
CA VAL A 21 -12.15 11.03 -18.68
C VAL A 21 -12.42 11.51 -17.25
N LEU A 22 -12.19 12.79 -16.96
CA LEU A 22 -12.41 13.34 -15.62
C LEU A 22 -13.88 13.22 -15.19
N ASP A 23 -14.83 13.43 -16.11
CA ASP A 23 -16.26 13.33 -15.84
C ASP A 23 -16.71 11.91 -15.45
N ARG A 24 -15.91 10.89 -15.78
CA ARG A 24 -16.17 9.47 -15.52
C ARG A 24 -15.13 8.83 -14.60
N ILE A 25 -14.36 9.64 -13.86
CA ILE A 25 -13.18 9.16 -13.14
C ILE A 25 -13.51 8.03 -12.14
N ASP A 26 -14.68 8.08 -11.50
CA ASP A 26 -15.15 7.06 -10.55
C ASP A 26 -15.38 5.70 -11.23
N GLU A 27 -16.04 5.72 -12.39
CA GLU A 27 -16.29 4.51 -13.18
C GLU A 27 -14.98 3.93 -13.69
N ILE A 28 -14.12 4.79 -14.25
CA ILE A 28 -12.83 4.40 -14.82
C ILE A 28 -11.96 3.78 -13.73
N ARG A 29 -11.78 4.41 -12.58
CA ARG A 29 -10.95 3.87 -11.49
C ARG A 29 -11.48 2.54 -10.93
N ARG A 30 -12.80 2.33 -10.96
CA ARG A 30 -13.40 1.02 -10.63
C ARG A 30 -13.06 -0.05 -11.67
N GLU A 31 -13.12 0.29 -12.96
CA GLU A 31 -12.72 -0.61 -14.06
C GLU A 31 -11.22 -0.95 -14.00
N GLU A 32 -10.38 0.06 -13.75
CA GLU A 32 -8.93 -0.07 -13.57
C GLU A 32 -8.59 -0.99 -12.39
N MET A 33 -9.18 -0.75 -11.23
CA MET A 33 -9.00 -1.61 -10.05
C MET A 33 -9.47 -3.04 -10.31
N ALA A 34 -10.58 -3.23 -11.02
CA ALA A 34 -11.05 -4.56 -11.39
C ALA A 34 -10.08 -5.27 -12.35
N ALA A 35 -9.46 -4.53 -13.28
CA ALA A 35 -8.43 -5.05 -14.17
C ALA A 35 -7.13 -5.39 -13.43
N ALA A 36 -6.69 -4.54 -12.50
CA ALA A 36 -5.53 -4.80 -11.64
C ALA A 36 -5.74 -6.04 -10.77
N ALA A 37 -6.91 -6.18 -10.14
CA ALA A 37 -7.25 -7.37 -9.35
C ALA A 37 -7.23 -8.66 -10.18
N ARG A 38 -7.71 -8.61 -11.45
CA ARG A 38 -7.61 -9.74 -12.38
C ARG A 38 -6.16 -10.08 -12.73
N ALA A 39 -5.33 -9.08 -12.99
CA ALA A 39 -3.91 -9.29 -13.31
C ALA A 39 -3.15 -9.96 -12.15
N LEU A 40 -3.44 -9.55 -10.91
CA LEU A 40 -2.86 -10.14 -9.69
C LEU A 40 -3.48 -11.50 -9.31
N GLY A 41 -4.63 -11.86 -9.88
CA GLY A 41 -5.37 -13.07 -9.48
C GLY A 41 -5.99 -12.98 -8.09
N VAL A 42 -6.33 -11.77 -7.62
CA VAL A 42 -6.87 -11.51 -6.28
C VAL A 42 -8.35 -11.13 -6.31
N ARG A 43 -9.01 -11.29 -5.16
CA ARG A 43 -10.34 -10.69 -4.91
C ARG A 43 -10.14 -9.33 -4.26
N GLN A 44 -10.82 -8.33 -4.79
CA GLN A 44 -10.84 -6.97 -4.25
C GLN A 44 -12.22 -6.66 -3.66
N HIS A 45 -12.24 -5.84 -2.61
CA HIS A 45 -13.46 -5.39 -1.95
C HIS A 45 -13.30 -3.92 -1.57
N TRP A 46 -14.32 -3.12 -1.89
CA TRP A 46 -14.40 -1.70 -1.56
C TRP A 46 -15.07 -1.52 -0.20
N LEU A 47 -14.44 -0.78 0.70
CA LEU A 47 -15.06 -0.43 1.99
C LEU A 47 -16.11 0.69 1.82
N GLY A 48 -15.92 1.58 0.84
CA GLY A 48 -16.95 2.50 0.36
C GLY A 48 -16.87 3.92 0.90
N PHE A 49 -15.74 4.34 1.47
CA PHE A 49 -15.54 5.72 1.91
C PHE A 49 -15.21 6.66 0.75
N VAL A 50 -15.41 7.96 0.97
CA VAL A 50 -15.12 9.02 0.00
C VAL A 50 -13.65 9.43 0.13
N ASP A 51 -12.92 9.50 -0.99
CA ASP A 51 -11.53 9.97 -1.05
C ASP A 51 -11.39 11.36 -0.43
N SER A 52 -10.37 11.57 0.40
CA SER A 52 -10.08 12.89 1.01
C SER A 52 -9.31 13.81 0.08
N GLY A 53 -8.64 13.27 -0.92
CA GLY A 53 -7.68 13.96 -1.76
C GLY A 53 -6.41 14.35 -1.00
N LEU A 54 -5.46 14.91 -1.75
CA LEU A 54 -4.22 15.46 -1.21
C LEU A 54 -4.34 16.99 -1.14
N PRO A 55 -4.39 17.60 0.06
CA PRO A 55 -4.44 19.06 0.16
C PRO A 55 -3.11 19.67 -0.30
N GLU A 56 -3.20 20.77 -1.03
CA GLU A 56 -2.05 21.55 -1.50
C GLU A 56 -2.20 23.03 -1.09
N GLY A 57 -1.08 23.69 -0.80
CA GLY A 57 -1.03 25.10 -0.38
C GLY A 57 -0.28 25.34 0.93
N ASP A 58 -0.10 26.61 1.30
CA ASP A 58 0.46 27.03 2.59
C ASP A 58 -0.30 28.25 3.14
N PRO A 59 -1.09 28.10 4.23
CA PRO A 59 -1.34 26.86 4.97
C PRO A 59 -2.18 25.85 4.16
N LEU A 60 -2.11 24.57 4.54
CA LEU A 60 -2.96 23.54 3.95
C LEU A 60 -4.44 23.83 4.24
N PRO A 61 -5.34 23.73 3.23
CA PRO A 61 -6.78 23.84 3.47
C PRO A 61 -7.29 22.68 4.33
N PRO A 62 -8.44 22.85 5.03
CA PRO A 62 -9.09 21.74 5.70
C PRO A 62 -9.53 20.67 4.69
N LEU A 63 -9.55 19.41 5.14
CA LEU A 63 -10.05 18.31 4.33
C LEU A 63 -11.57 18.43 4.12
N PRO A 64 -12.11 17.89 3.01
CA PRO A 64 -13.54 17.89 2.76
C PRO A 64 -14.32 17.16 3.86
N GLU A 65 -15.40 17.77 4.34
CA GLU A 65 -16.29 17.16 5.33
C GLU A 65 -16.90 15.86 4.77
N GLY A 66 -16.92 14.80 5.59
CA GLY A 66 -17.45 13.50 5.22
C GLY A 66 -16.51 12.66 4.34
N SER A 67 -15.28 13.13 4.07
CA SER A 67 -14.24 12.29 3.47
C SER A 67 -13.70 11.24 4.45
N PHE A 68 -13.03 10.24 3.93
CA PHE A 68 -12.51 9.11 4.70
C PHE A 68 -11.62 9.53 5.89
N ALA A 69 -10.74 10.51 5.68
CA ALA A 69 -9.88 11.00 6.75
C ALA A 69 -10.63 11.86 7.78
N THR A 70 -11.85 12.34 7.50
CA THR A 70 -12.62 13.22 8.41
C THR A 70 -13.77 12.52 9.13
N VAL A 71 -14.27 11.39 8.63
CA VAL A 71 -15.27 10.59 9.37
C VAL A 71 -14.71 10.07 10.70
N PRO A 72 -15.56 9.85 11.72
CA PRO A 72 -15.12 9.29 12.99
C PRO A 72 -14.36 7.98 12.82
N LEU A 73 -13.20 7.84 13.47
CA LEU A 73 -12.37 6.64 13.37
C LEU A 73 -13.15 5.35 13.72
N GLU A 74 -14.06 5.44 14.68
CA GLU A 74 -14.89 4.31 15.13
C GLU A 74 -15.81 3.78 14.03
N GLU A 75 -16.36 4.65 13.18
CA GLU A 75 -17.22 4.27 12.04
C GLU A 75 -16.42 3.44 11.00
N SER A 76 -15.26 3.96 10.61
CA SER A 76 -14.34 3.27 9.69
C SER A 76 -13.78 1.97 10.28
N THR A 77 -13.53 1.96 11.59
CA THR A 77 -13.05 0.76 12.30
C THR A 77 -14.12 -0.32 12.32
N GLU A 78 -15.38 0.01 12.65
CA GLU A 78 -16.48 -0.95 12.63
C GLU A 78 -16.64 -1.59 11.25
N ALA A 79 -16.61 -0.76 10.20
CA ALA A 79 -16.72 -1.22 8.83
C ALA A 79 -15.63 -2.23 8.47
N LEU A 80 -14.36 -1.95 8.84
CA LEU A 80 -13.26 -2.88 8.59
C LEU A 80 -13.33 -4.13 9.48
N VAL A 81 -13.75 -4.02 10.75
CA VAL A 81 -13.95 -5.17 11.65
C VAL A 81 -14.94 -6.15 11.06
N ARG A 82 -16.05 -5.67 10.48
CA ARG A 82 -17.04 -6.52 9.81
C ARG A 82 -16.39 -7.37 8.70
N VAL A 83 -15.54 -6.76 7.88
CA VAL A 83 -14.84 -7.47 6.81
C VAL A 83 -13.79 -8.44 7.36
N VAL A 84 -13.04 -8.06 8.41
CA VAL A 84 -12.07 -8.94 9.07
C VAL A 84 -12.77 -10.18 9.65
N ARG A 85 -13.93 -10.01 10.28
CA ARG A 85 -14.72 -11.12 10.87
C ARG A 85 -15.34 -12.03 9.81
N GLU A 86 -15.73 -11.47 8.66
CA GLU A 86 -16.23 -12.24 7.52
C GLU A 86 -15.11 -13.01 6.82
N PHE A 87 -14.01 -12.34 6.49
CA PHE A 87 -12.90 -12.90 5.71
C PHE A 87 -11.97 -13.79 6.53
N LYS A 88 -11.88 -13.55 7.84
CA LYS A 88 -11.03 -14.27 8.80
C LYS A 88 -9.54 -14.32 8.41
N PRO A 89 -8.88 -13.17 8.19
CA PRO A 89 -7.46 -13.15 7.83
C PRO A 89 -6.56 -13.56 9.01
N HIS A 90 -5.61 -14.45 8.78
CA HIS A 90 -4.51 -14.69 9.73
C HIS A 90 -3.49 -13.54 9.74
N VAL A 91 -3.30 -12.89 8.60
CA VAL A 91 -2.31 -11.83 8.40
C VAL A 91 -2.99 -10.61 7.79
N MET A 92 -2.66 -9.44 8.30
CA MET A 92 -3.04 -8.14 7.73
C MET A 92 -1.78 -7.34 7.37
N THR A 93 -1.86 -6.57 6.29
CA THR A 93 -0.84 -5.61 5.87
C THR A 93 -1.50 -4.24 5.71
N THR A 94 -0.80 -3.17 6.05
CA THR A 94 -1.26 -1.78 5.92
C THR A 94 -0.05 -0.84 5.87
N TYR A 95 -0.26 0.46 5.63
CA TYR A 95 0.80 1.45 5.77
C TYR A 95 1.33 1.57 7.21
N ASP A 96 2.54 2.09 7.35
CA ASP A 96 3.07 2.55 8.63
C ASP A 96 2.37 3.83 9.12
N GLU A 97 2.79 4.32 10.29
CA GLU A 97 2.21 5.50 10.94
C GLU A 97 2.30 6.79 10.10
N LEU A 98 3.22 6.82 9.12
CA LEU A 98 3.44 7.96 8.23
C LEU A 98 2.67 7.83 6.91
N GLY A 99 2.01 6.69 6.67
CA GLY A 99 1.29 6.41 5.43
C GLY A 99 2.21 6.14 4.23
N GLY A 100 3.50 5.93 4.44
CA GLY A 100 4.56 5.91 3.41
C GLY A 100 4.87 7.29 2.80
N TYR A 101 3.85 8.08 2.49
CA TYR A 101 3.94 9.52 2.20
C TYR A 101 2.73 10.23 2.84
N PRO A 102 2.77 11.56 3.07
CA PRO A 102 1.83 12.25 3.94
C PRO A 102 0.42 12.45 3.33
N HIS A 103 -0.14 11.42 2.69
CA HIS A 103 -1.52 11.41 2.21
C HIS A 103 -2.47 11.15 3.39
N PRO A 104 -3.49 11.99 3.62
CA PRO A 104 -4.43 11.82 4.73
C PRO A 104 -5.08 10.44 4.76
N ASP A 105 -5.49 9.91 3.60
CA ASP A 105 -6.13 8.60 3.53
C ASP A 105 -5.18 7.43 3.82
N HIS A 106 -3.86 7.57 3.57
CA HIS A 106 -2.91 6.53 3.94
C HIS A 106 -2.73 6.46 5.45
N ILE A 107 -2.61 7.62 6.10
CA ILE A 107 -2.54 7.74 7.57
C ILE A 107 -3.83 7.19 8.19
N ARG A 108 -5.01 7.57 7.67
CA ARG A 108 -6.28 7.05 8.17
C ARG A 108 -6.41 5.54 7.93
N CYS A 109 -5.94 5.03 6.79
CA CYS A 109 -5.92 3.59 6.51
C CYS A 109 -5.07 2.83 7.54
N HIS A 110 -3.91 3.36 7.91
CA HIS A 110 -3.10 2.83 9.01
C HIS A 110 -3.89 2.79 10.33
N GLU A 111 -4.45 3.92 10.76
CA GLU A 111 -5.18 4.03 12.02
C GLU A 111 -6.36 3.04 12.09
N VAL A 112 -7.16 2.97 11.01
CA VAL A 112 -8.31 2.07 10.88
C VAL A 112 -7.87 0.61 10.90
N SER A 113 -6.79 0.27 10.21
CA SER A 113 -6.26 -1.10 10.14
C SER A 113 -5.73 -1.59 11.47
N VAL A 114 -4.98 -0.74 12.20
CA VAL A 114 -4.48 -1.05 13.54
C VAL A 114 -5.65 -1.20 14.52
N ALA A 115 -6.61 -0.27 14.50
CA ALA A 115 -7.79 -0.33 15.37
C ALA A 115 -8.64 -1.58 15.10
N ALA A 116 -8.83 -1.95 13.83
CA ALA A 116 -9.57 -3.15 13.46
C ALA A 116 -8.82 -4.43 13.85
N PHE A 117 -7.50 -4.49 13.68
CA PHE A 117 -6.69 -5.63 14.11
C PHE A 117 -6.81 -5.89 15.62
N ASP A 118 -6.85 -4.82 16.42
CA ASP A 118 -7.00 -4.89 17.87
C ASP A 118 -8.44 -5.27 18.28
N ALA A 119 -9.45 -4.71 17.62
CA ALA A 119 -10.86 -4.87 18.00
C ALA A 119 -11.53 -6.14 17.45
N ALA A 120 -11.07 -6.70 16.33
CA ALA A 120 -11.80 -7.76 15.62
C ALA A 120 -12.02 -9.04 16.46
N GLY A 121 -11.10 -9.35 17.38
CA GLY A 121 -11.15 -10.51 18.25
C GLY A 121 -11.94 -10.32 19.54
N ASP A 122 -12.37 -9.09 19.84
CA ASP A 122 -13.07 -8.75 21.08
C ASP A 122 -14.61 -8.82 20.88
N PRO A 123 -15.33 -9.71 21.58
CA PRO A 123 -16.79 -9.83 21.46
C PRO A 123 -17.57 -8.60 21.96
N GLU A 124 -16.99 -7.77 22.82
CA GLU A 124 -17.65 -6.57 23.36
C GLU A 124 -17.51 -5.37 22.41
N ARG A 125 -16.52 -5.40 21.51
CA ARG A 125 -16.30 -4.36 20.50
C ARG A 125 -17.06 -4.69 19.23
N PHE A 126 -17.89 -3.74 18.78
CA PHE A 126 -18.69 -3.87 17.56
C PHE A 126 -19.47 -5.20 17.49
N PRO A 127 -20.36 -5.50 18.46
CA PRO A 127 -21.05 -6.80 18.54
C PRO A 127 -21.86 -7.12 17.28
N ASP A 128 -22.37 -6.09 16.58
CA ASP A 128 -23.15 -6.23 15.35
C ASP A 128 -22.30 -6.42 14.08
N ALA A 129 -20.97 -6.48 14.20
CA ALA A 129 -20.03 -6.68 13.09
C ALA A 129 -19.73 -8.16 12.78
N GLY A 130 -20.50 -9.09 13.34
CA GLY A 130 -20.36 -10.54 13.13
C GLY A 130 -19.52 -11.24 14.20
N GLU A 131 -19.30 -12.54 14.01
CA GLU A 131 -18.56 -13.39 14.97
C GLU A 131 -17.10 -12.95 15.11
N PRO A 132 -16.57 -12.81 16.34
CA PRO A 132 -15.19 -12.39 16.56
C PRO A 132 -14.16 -13.24 15.82
N TRP A 133 -13.13 -12.58 15.31
CA TRP A 133 -11.99 -13.21 14.69
C TRP A 133 -10.72 -12.46 15.08
N THR A 134 -9.68 -13.19 15.47
CA THR A 134 -8.42 -12.62 15.93
C THR A 134 -7.34 -12.84 14.87
N PRO A 135 -7.02 -11.84 14.03
CA PRO A 135 -5.87 -11.92 13.13
C PRO A 135 -4.59 -12.14 13.94
N LEU A 136 -3.63 -12.88 13.41
CA LEU A 136 -2.44 -13.28 14.19
C LEU A 136 -1.27 -12.32 14.02
N LYS A 137 -1.13 -11.70 12.84
CA LYS A 137 0.00 -10.82 12.53
C LYS A 137 -0.45 -9.58 11.76
N LEU A 138 0.15 -8.45 12.09
CA LEU A 138 -0.01 -7.17 11.39
C LEU A 138 1.36 -6.71 10.90
N TYR A 139 1.45 -6.37 9.62
CA TYR A 139 2.65 -5.85 9.00
C TYR A 139 2.44 -4.45 8.44
N TYR A 140 3.50 -3.66 8.45
CA TYR A 140 3.59 -2.45 7.63
C TYR A 140 4.35 -2.73 6.34
N ASP A 141 3.84 -2.26 5.21
CA ASP A 141 4.52 -2.36 3.91
C ASP A 141 5.57 -1.25 3.73
N HIS A 142 6.76 -1.61 3.25
CA HIS A 142 7.90 -0.70 3.06
C HIS A 142 8.41 -0.74 1.62
N GLY A 143 7.51 -0.47 0.67
CA GLY A 143 7.74 -0.69 -0.76
C GLY A 143 8.64 0.32 -1.48
N PHE A 144 9.08 1.43 -0.86
CA PHE A 144 9.93 2.46 -1.48
C PHE A 144 11.09 2.86 -0.58
N THR A 145 12.15 2.06 -0.57
CA THR A 145 13.33 2.33 0.26
C THR A 145 14.44 3.02 -0.55
N ALA A 146 15.15 3.96 0.09
CA ALA A 146 16.32 4.60 -0.52
C ALA A 146 17.40 3.57 -0.88
N ARG A 147 17.60 2.58 0.00
CA ARG A 147 18.53 1.46 -0.21
C ARG A 147 18.28 0.72 -1.52
N ARG A 148 17.03 0.43 -1.88
CA ARG A 148 16.70 -0.20 -3.17
C ARG A 148 17.12 0.67 -4.35
N MET A 149 16.84 1.97 -4.27
CA MET A 149 17.22 2.92 -5.32
C MET A 149 18.75 3.05 -5.46
N GLU A 150 19.49 2.97 -4.34
CA GLU A 150 20.95 3.00 -4.34
C GLU A 150 21.55 1.77 -5.02
N VAL A 151 21.01 0.57 -4.74
CA VAL A 151 21.43 -0.66 -5.44
C VAL A 151 21.22 -0.54 -6.96
N PHE A 152 20.11 0.03 -7.40
CA PHE A 152 19.89 0.26 -8.83
C PHE A 152 20.86 1.31 -9.38
N ALA A 153 21.08 2.42 -8.68
CA ALA A 153 22.00 3.46 -9.12
C ALA A 153 23.45 2.93 -9.26
N GLU A 154 23.91 2.09 -8.32
CA GLU A 154 25.21 1.42 -8.38
C GLU A 154 25.33 0.52 -9.62
N GLU A 155 24.28 -0.21 -10.00
CA GLU A 155 24.31 -1.01 -11.22
C GLU A 155 24.41 -0.15 -12.48
N TYR A 156 23.67 0.97 -12.56
CA TYR A 156 23.76 1.91 -13.68
C TYR A 156 25.16 2.54 -13.79
N GLU A 157 25.77 2.89 -12.66
CA GLU A 157 27.17 3.34 -12.62
C GLU A 157 28.12 2.27 -13.17
N ARG A 158 27.95 1.00 -12.79
CA ARG A 158 28.75 -0.12 -13.29
C ARG A 158 28.58 -0.36 -14.79
N MET A 159 27.38 -0.15 -15.32
CA MET A 159 27.10 -0.23 -16.75
C MET A 159 27.63 0.98 -17.54
N GLY A 160 27.99 2.07 -16.85
CA GLY A 160 28.38 3.33 -17.47
C GLY A 160 27.20 4.08 -18.08
N GLU A 161 25.99 3.85 -17.58
CA GLU A 161 24.75 4.47 -18.05
C GLU A 161 24.18 5.45 -17.01
N PRO A 162 23.49 6.53 -17.45
CA PRO A 162 22.83 7.42 -16.52
C PRO A 162 21.65 6.72 -15.81
N PHE A 163 21.59 6.82 -14.49
CA PHE A 163 20.49 6.27 -13.71
C PHE A 163 19.18 7.06 -13.95
N PRO A 164 18.11 6.43 -14.46
CA PRO A 164 16.91 7.15 -14.89
C PRO A 164 16.08 7.75 -13.74
N LEU A 165 16.34 7.33 -12.49
CA LEU A 165 15.63 7.80 -11.30
C LEU A 165 16.52 8.66 -10.37
N GLN A 166 17.58 9.26 -10.89
CA GLN A 166 18.55 10.03 -10.09
C GLN A 166 17.88 11.13 -9.25
N GLU A 167 16.97 11.91 -9.83
CA GLU A 167 16.27 12.97 -9.10
C GLU A 167 15.41 12.43 -7.96
N TRP A 168 14.81 11.25 -8.14
CA TRP A 168 14.02 10.60 -7.09
C TRP A 168 14.94 10.14 -5.95
N LEU A 169 16.06 9.48 -6.27
CA LEU A 169 17.05 9.08 -5.28
C LEU A 169 17.57 10.28 -4.48
N ASP A 170 17.86 11.40 -5.15
CA ASP A 170 18.33 12.63 -4.48
C ASP A 170 17.27 13.22 -3.56
N ARG A 171 15.98 13.17 -3.93
CA ARG A 171 14.88 13.54 -3.02
C ARG A 171 14.80 12.61 -1.81
N MET A 172 14.89 11.30 -2.02
CA MET A 172 14.84 10.33 -0.91
C MET A 172 15.99 10.57 0.08
N ARG A 173 17.22 10.80 -0.41
CA ARG A 173 18.39 11.10 0.42
C ARG A 173 18.21 12.35 1.30
N LYS A 174 17.44 13.34 0.84
CA LYS A 174 17.13 14.53 1.65
C LYS A 174 16.16 14.23 2.80
N TYR A 175 15.21 13.31 2.59
CA TYR A 175 14.21 12.98 3.60
C TYR A 175 14.66 11.90 4.58
N VAL A 176 15.61 11.03 4.23
CA VAL A 176 16.11 9.97 5.13
C VAL A 176 16.62 10.51 6.48
N PRO A 177 17.41 11.60 6.54
CA PRO A 177 17.82 12.17 7.83
C PRO A 177 16.68 12.68 8.71
N GLU A 178 15.59 13.17 8.10
CA GLU A 178 14.44 13.75 8.80
C GLU A 178 13.41 12.70 9.22
N ARG A 179 13.16 11.70 8.35
CA ARG A 179 12.11 10.69 8.51
C ARG A 179 12.63 9.32 8.94
N GLY A 180 13.94 9.14 8.97
CA GLY A 180 14.59 7.87 9.23
C GLY A 180 14.75 7.00 7.97
N ASP A 181 15.71 6.08 8.02
CA ASP A 181 15.82 5.02 7.01
C ASP A 181 14.74 3.97 7.28
N VAL A 182 13.70 3.98 6.45
CA VAL A 182 12.61 3.02 6.50
C VAL A 182 13.12 1.57 6.40
N PHE A 183 14.19 1.32 5.64
CA PHE A 183 14.76 -0.02 5.53
C PHE A 183 15.28 -0.54 6.87
N SER A 184 15.69 0.32 7.80
CA SER A 184 16.14 -0.08 9.14
C SER A 184 15.03 -0.69 10.01
N ARG A 185 13.75 -0.43 9.67
CA ARG A 185 12.57 -1.02 10.33
C ARG A 185 12.15 -2.35 9.70
N VAL A 186 12.70 -2.70 8.54
CA VAL A 186 12.32 -3.92 7.81
C VAL A 186 12.75 -5.14 8.62
N THR A 187 11.77 -5.99 8.90
CA THR A 187 11.96 -7.24 9.66
C THR A 187 11.72 -8.47 8.79
N THR A 188 11.08 -8.29 7.63
CA THR A 188 10.56 -9.36 6.80
C THR A 188 10.76 -9.00 5.33
N GLN A 189 11.30 -9.93 4.54
CA GLN A 189 11.50 -9.75 3.11
C GLN A 189 10.94 -10.96 2.37
N ILE A 190 9.99 -10.75 1.47
CA ILE A 190 9.31 -11.82 0.73
C ILE A 190 9.85 -11.88 -0.68
N ASP A 191 10.47 -12.99 -1.06
CA ASP A 191 10.87 -13.22 -2.47
C ASP A 191 9.62 -13.33 -3.35
N CYS A 192 9.48 -12.37 -4.24
CA CYS A 192 8.34 -12.25 -5.15
C CYS A 192 8.76 -11.88 -6.57
N ALA A 193 10.05 -11.98 -6.91
CA ALA A 193 10.57 -11.64 -8.23
C ALA A 193 9.80 -12.31 -9.38
N LYS A 194 9.42 -13.58 -9.20
CA LYS A 194 8.63 -14.34 -10.20
C LYS A 194 7.23 -13.76 -10.48
N TYR A 195 6.73 -12.89 -9.60
CA TYR A 195 5.42 -12.24 -9.71
C TYR A 195 5.50 -10.77 -10.18
N PHE A 196 6.71 -10.22 -10.34
CA PHE A 196 6.88 -8.85 -10.85
C PHE A 196 6.24 -8.61 -12.24
N PRO A 197 6.21 -9.57 -13.20
CA PRO A 197 5.43 -9.38 -14.43
C PRO A 197 3.93 -9.12 -14.17
N GLN A 198 3.32 -9.88 -13.25
CA GLN A 198 1.91 -9.73 -12.88
C GLN A 198 1.64 -8.41 -12.15
N ARG A 199 2.57 -7.99 -11.27
CA ARG A 199 2.57 -6.68 -10.63
C ARG A 199 2.60 -5.56 -11.67
N ASP A 200 3.48 -5.68 -12.67
CA ASP A 200 3.61 -4.70 -13.74
C ASP A 200 2.33 -4.58 -14.58
N ASP A 201 1.67 -5.71 -14.88
CA ASP A 201 0.37 -5.71 -15.57
C ASP A 201 -0.73 -5.05 -14.73
N ALA A 202 -0.70 -5.25 -13.40
CA ALA A 202 -1.62 -4.58 -12.48
C ALA A 202 -1.37 -3.07 -12.42
N LEU A 203 -0.10 -2.64 -12.41
CA LEU A 203 0.26 -1.22 -12.50
C LEU A 203 -0.25 -0.60 -13.82
N ARG A 204 -0.04 -1.27 -14.96
CA ARG A 204 -0.54 -0.79 -16.27
C ARG A 204 -2.05 -0.70 -16.34
N ALA A 205 -2.78 -1.52 -15.57
CA ALA A 205 -4.23 -1.47 -15.50
C ALA A 205 -4.75 -0.14 -14.91
N HIS A 206 -3.95 0.56 -14.09
CA HIS A 206 -4.26 1.89 -13.56
C HIS A 206 -3.88 3.00 -14.55
N ALA A 207 -4.43 2.95 -15.76
CA ALA A 207 -4.05 3.81 -16.88
C ALA A 207 -4.08 5.32 -16.55
N THR A 208 -5.04 5.79 -15.76
CA THR A 208 -5.13 7.21 -15.35
C THR A 208 -4.06 7.62 -14.34
N GLN A 209 -3.49 6.67 -13.58
CA GLN A 209 -2.54 6.94 -12.49
C GLN A 209 -1.11 6.58 -12.84
N ILE A 210 -0.91 5.61 -13.74
CA ILE A 210 0.39 5.06 -14.08
C ILE A 210 0.64 5.31 -15.57
N ASP A 211 1.65 6.13 -15.86
CA ASP A 211 2.21 6.26 -17.21
C ASP A 211 3.14 5.06 -17.48
N PRO A 212 2.87 4.24 -18.52
CA PRO A 212 3.77 3.16 -18.94
C PRO A 212 5.20 3.60 -19.29
N ASN A 213 5.39 4.89 -19.60
CA ASN A 213 6.70 5.49 -19.88
C ASN A 213 7.30 6.21 -18.65
N GLY A 214 6.61 6.16 -17.51
CA GLY A 214 6.97 6.85 -16.28
C GLY A 214 7.93 6.07 -15.38
N ALA A 215 8.16 6.62 -14.19
CA ALA A 215 9.15 6.14 -13.23
C ALA A 215 8.95 4.69 -12.77
N PHE A 216 7.71 4.19 -12.73
CA PHE A 216 7.39 2.81 -12.33
C PHE A 216 7.98 1.74 -13.26
N PHE A 217 8.26 2.08 -14.52
CA PHE A 217 8.85 1.17 -15.51
C PHE A 217 10.24 1.61 -15.98
N ALA A 218 10.85 2.60 -15.30
CA ALA A 218 12.15 3.15 -15.68
C ALA A 218 13.30 2.15 -15.48
N ILE A 219 13.17 1.23 -14.52
CA ILE A 219 14.15 0.17 -14.26
C ILE A 219 13.67 -1.11 -14.95
N PRO A 220 14.46 -1.72 -15.86
CA PRO A 220 14.12 -2.98 -16.49
C PRO A 220 13.74 -4.07 -15.49
N LEU A 221 12.69 -4.83 -15.81
CA LEU A 221 12.15 -5.89 -14.96
C LEU A 221 13.23 -6.90 -14.55
N GLU A 222 14.10 -7.29 -15.49
CA GLU A 222 15.17 -8.26 -15.24
C GLU A 222 16.21 -7.71 -14.25
N LEU A 223 16.46 -6.40 -14.25
CA LEU A 223 17.32 -5.76 -13.25
C LEU A 223 16.65 -5.76 -11.88
N GLN A 224 15.36 -5.43 -11.81
CA GLN A 224 14.61 -5.49 -10.55
C GLN A 224 14.64 -6.90 -9.95
N GLN A 225 14.31 -7.92 -10.75
CA GLN A 225 14.30 -9.32 -10.32
C GLN A 225 15.68 -9.81 -9.85
N ARG A 226 16.76 -9.39 -10.51
CA ARG A 226 18.11 -9.84 -10.16
C ARG A 226 18.68 -9.13 -8.93
N LEU A 227 18.44 -7.82 -8.81
CA LEU A 227 19.10 -6.99 -7.79
C LEU A 227 18.28 -6.81 -6.53
N TRP A 228 16.94 -6.85 -6.65
CA TRP A 228 16.03 -6.65 -5.54
C TRP A 228 14.78 -7.54 -5.68
N PRO A 229 14.92 -8.86 -5.48
CA PRO A 229 13.86 -9.85 -5.73
C PRO A 229 12.73 -9.84 -4.68
N THR A 230 12.78 -8.94 -3.70
CA THR A 230 11.92 -8.96 -2.53
C THR A 230 11.00 -7.75 -2.44
N GLU A 231 9.91 -7.94 -1.70
CA GLU A 231 9.12 -6.85 -1.12
C GLU A 231 9.33 -6.85 0.41
N GLU A 232 9.38 -5.66 0.99
CA GLU A 232 9.80 -5.41 2.37
C GLU A 232 8.61 -5.12 3.29
N PHE A 233 8.65 -5.72 4.48
CA PHE A 233 7.65 -5.54 5.52
C PHE A 233 8.27 -5.39 6.93
N GLU A 234 7.57 -4.66 7.78
CA GLU A 234 7.83 -4.57 9.22
C GLU A 234 6.75 -5.32 9.99
N LEU A 235 7.14 -6.25 10.86
CA LEU A 235 6.23 -6.95 11.76
C LEU A 235 5.83 -5.99 12.89
N ALA A 236 4.72 -5.29 12.71
CA ALA A 236 4.21 -4.30 13.64
C ALA A 236 3.60 -4.92 14.90
N LYS A 237 2.81 -5.99 14.74
CA LYS A 237 2.21 -6.74 15.84
C LYS A 237 2.18 -8.24 15.53
N THR A 238 2.44 -9.06 16.55
CA THR A 238 2.28 -10.51 16.46
C THR A 238 1.61 -11.06 17.72
N ARG A 239 0.71 -12.04 17.52
CA ARG A 239 0.09 -12.86 18.58
C ARG A 239 0.67 -14.27 18.62
N VAL A 240 1.65 -14.57 17.76
CA VAL A 240 2.37 -15.84 17.68
C VAL A 240 3.86 -15.65 17.93
N LYS A 241 4.54 -16.72 18.34
CA LYS A 241 6.01 -16.73 18.46
C LYS A 241 6.62 -16.83 17.07
N THR A 242 7.63 -16.00 16.81
CA THR A 242 8.38 -16.01 15.57
C THR A 242 9.82 -15.53 15.81
N ALA A 243 10.68 -15.65 14.79
CA ALA A 243 12.05 -15.19 14.80
C ALA A 243 12.32 -14.26 13.60
N LEU A 244 13.12 -13.22 13.81
CA LEU A 244 13.49 -12.26 12.78
C LEU A 244 14.90 -12.54 12.23
N PRO A 245 15.19 -12.24 10.96
CA PRO A 245 14.23 -11.75 9.95
C PRO A 245 13.32 -12.86 9.42
N GLU A 246 12.12 -12.51 8.96
CA GLU A 246 11.18 -13.45 8.34
C GLU A 246 11.29 -13.43 6.81
N THR A 247 10.95 -14.56 6.19
CA THR A 247 10.84 -14.72 4.72
C THR A 247 9.46 -15.26 4.30
N ASP A 248 8.54 -15.36 5.26
CA ASP A 248 7.16 -15.78 5.08
C ASP A 248 6.29 -14.97 6.07
N LEU A 249 5.27 -14.29 5.55
CA LEU A 249 4.33 -13.52 6.39
C LEU A 249 3.56 -14.43 7.37
N PHE A 250 3.48 -15.73 7.09
CA PHE A 250 2.83 -16.73 7.93
C PHE A 250 3.81 -17.43 8.90
N ALA A 251 5.07 -17.00 8.98
CA ALA A 251 6.03 -17.57 9.92
C ALA A 251 5.48 -17.56 11.36
N GLY A 252 5.51 -18.72 12.02
CA GLY A 252 5.01 -18.91 13.37
C GLY A 252 3.50 -19.23 13.48
N ILE A 253 2.76 -19.25 12.37
CA ILE A 253 1.35 -19.66 12.35
C ILE A 253 1.26 -21.17 12.04
N GLU A 254 0.70 -21.93 12.97
CA GLU A 254 0.54 -23.38 12.85
C GLU A 254 -0.64 -23.75 11.94
N ASP A 255 -0.62 -24.94 11.31
CA ASP A 255 -1.69 -25.35 10.38
C ASP A 255 -3.06 -25.48 11.05
N GLU A 256 -3.12 -25.74 12.36
CA GLU A 256 -4.37 -25.77 13.14
C GLU A 256 -5.00 -24.38 13.29
N GLN A 257 -4.22 -23.32 13.06
CA GLN A 257 -4.64 -21.94 13.10
C GLN A 257 -4.96 -21.39 11.72
N ARG A 258 -4.84 -22.19 10.64
CA ARG A 258 -5.08 -21.81 9.23
C ARG A 258 -6.48 -22.15 8.73
#